data_AF-A0A4P9WGW3-F1
#
_entry.id   AF-A0A4P9WGW3-F1
#
_cell.length_a   1.000
_cell.length_b   1.000
_cell.length_c   1.000
_cell.angle_alpha   90.00
_cell.angle_beta   90.00
_cell.angle_gamma   90.00
#
_symmetry.space_group_name_H-M   'P 1'
#
loop_
_entity.id
_entity.type
_entity.pdbx_description
1 polymer ?
#
loop_
_entity_poly.entity_id
_entity_poly.type
_entity_poly.pdbx_seq_one_letter_code
_entity_poly.pdbx_strand_id
1 'polypeptide(L)'
;LDRKAITCPVCSAVVPVKRGEDPNERVEAHIAAGCPNPGKSTTGVAYTNACTFRGCGKKELVPIHCARCNRTFCIRHRLEADHKC
;
A
#
# COMPACT_ATOMS: atom_id res chain seq x y z
N LEU A 1 8.94 15.31 -27.19
CA LEU A 1 7.62 14.81 -26.74
C LEU A 1 7.71 14.58 -25.24
N ASP A 2 7.40 15.59 -24.40
CA ASP A 2 7.54 15.46 -22.94
C ASP A 2 6.27 15.99 -22.26
N ARG A 3 5.42 15.06 -21.77
CA ARG A 3 4.29 15.38 -20.91
C ARG A 3 4.78 15.25 -19.48
N LYS A 4 5.05 16.37 -18.81
CA LYS A 4 5.45 16.36 -17.39
C LYS A 4 4.23 16.03 -16.54
N ALA A 5 4.27 14.86 -15.92
CA ALA A 5 3.29 14.46 -14.92
C ALA A 5 3.90 14.73 -13.55
N ILE A 6 3.19 15.47 -12.69
CA ILE A 6 3.62 15.76 -11.32
C ILE A 6 2.77 14.96 -10.35
N THR A 7 3.39 14.42 -9.32
CA THR A 7 2.69 13.70 -8.26
C THR A 7 2.13 14.71 -7.25
N CYS A 8 0.83 14.64 -6.97
CA CYS A 8 0.22 15.46 -5.93
C CYS A 8 0.77 15.07 -4.55
N PRO A 9 1.27 16.02 -3.73
CA PRO A 9 1.78 15.70 -2.39
C PRO A 9 0.67 15.30 -1.40
N VAL A 10 -0.59 15.61 -1.68
CA VAL A 10 -1.73 15.35 -0.77
C VAL A 10 -2.29 13.93 -0.95
N CYS A 11 -2.42 13.47 -2.19
CA CYS A 11 -3.06 12.19 -2.50
C CYS A 11 -2.14 11.18 -3.21
N SER A 12 -0.89 11.57 -3.50
CA SER A 12 0.06 10.77 -4.30
C SER A 12 -0.46 10.34 -5.68
N ALA A 13 -1.56 10.93 -6.16
CA ALA A 13 -2.07 10.70 -7.50
C ALA A 13 -1.21 11.46 -8.51
N VAL A 14 -1.00 10.85 -9.68
CA VAL A 14 -0.31 11.50 -10.79
C VAL A 14 -1.25 12.50 -11.43
N VAL A 15 -0.93 13.79 -11.32
CA VAL A 15 -1.71 14.87 -11.90
C VAL A 15 -1.10 15.24 -13.26
N PRO A 16 -1.84 15.07 -14.37
CA PRO A 16 -1.38 15.47 -15.69
C PRO A 16 -1.38 17.00 -15.82
N VAL A 17 -0.24 17.56 -16.18
CA VAL A 17 -0.06 19.00 -16.46
C VAL A 17 -0.11 19.24 -17.97
N LYS A 18 -0.91 20.21 -18.41
CA LYS A 18 -0.99 20.59 -19.83
C LYS A 18 0.24 21.42 -20.23
N ARG A 19 0.56 21.41 -21.53
CA ARG A 19 1.72 22.17 -22.05
C ARG A 19 1.46 23.67 -21.90
N GLY A 20 2.28 24.35 -21.10
CA GLY A 20 2.16 25.78 -20.81
C GLY A 20 1.41 26.12 -19.52
N GLU A 21 0.94 25.12 -18.78
CA GLU A 21 0.31 25.29 -17.46
C GLU A 21 1.38 25.07 -16.39
N ASP A 22 1.35 25.89 -15.33
CA ASP A 22 2.29 25.74 -14.23
C ASP A 22 1.94 24.50 -13.38
N PRO A 23 2.91 23.62 -13.08
CA PRO A 23 2.67 22.43 -12.27
C PRO A 23 2.08 22.73 -10.90
N ASN A 24 2.46 23.85 -10.27
CA ASN A 24 1.97 24.24 -8.95
C ASN A 24 0.48 24.62 -9.03
N GLU A 25 0.11 25.46 -9.99
CA GLU A 25 -1.30 25.86 -10.19
C GLU A 25 -2.19 24.67 -10.55
N ARG A 26 -1.66 23.72 -11.33
CA ARG A 26 -2.39 22.49 -11.67
C ARG A 26 -2.63 21.59 -10.44
N VAL A 27 -1.64 21.48 -9.55
CA VAL A 27 -1.77 20.74 -8.29
C VAL A 27 -2.73 21.45 -7.34
N GLU A 28 -2.65 22.78 -7.22
CA GLU A 28 -3.57 23.60 -6.43
C GLU A 28 -5.02 23.44 -6.91
N ALA A 29 -5.25 23.53 -8.23
CA ALA A 29 -6.56 23.30 -8.84
C ALA A 29 -7.06 21.87 -8.58
N HIS A 30 -6.17 20.87 -8.61
CA HIS A 30 -6.52 19.49 -8.28
C HIS A 30 -6.89 19.31 -6.80
N ILE A 31 -6.25 20.03 -5.88
CA ILE A 31 -6.57 20.04 -4.45
C ILE A 31 -7.93 20.73 -4.23
N ALA A 32 -8.12 21.91 -4.83
CA ALA A 32 -9.34 22.71 -4.72
C ALA A 32 -10.57 22.06 -5.36
N ALA A 33 -10.40 21.30 -6.46
CA ALA A 33 -11.48 20.59 -7.15
C ALA A 33 -12.00 19.35 -6.41
N GLY A 34 -11.53 19.08 -5.19
CA GLY A 34 -11.91 17.90 -4.42
C GLY A 34 -11.06 16.70 -4.79
N CYS A 35 -9.77 16.76 -4.41
CA CYS A 35 -8.90 15.60 -4.36
C CYS A 35 -9.68 14.38 -3.80
N PRO A 36 -9.81 13.27 -4.56
CA PRO A 36 -10.77 12.21 -4.25
C PRO A 36 -10.49 11.49 -2.92
N ASN A 37 -9.36 11.77 -2.25
CA ASN A 37 -9.11 11.39 -0.87
C ASN A 37 -7.96 12.24 -0.28
N PRO A 38 -8.21 13.23 0.58
CA PRO A 38 -7.16 13.91 1.34
C PRO A 38 -6.56 13.04 2.48
N GLY A 39 -6.50 11.71 2.30
CA GLY A 39 -6.04 10.81 3.36
C GLY A 39 -6.39 9.33 3.23
N LYS A 40 -6.59 8.79 2.02
CA LYS A 40 -6.65 7.32 1.86
C LYS A 40 -5.55 6.80 0.96
N SER A 41 -4.58 6.27 1.68
CA SER A 41 -3.84 5.08 1.36
C SER A 41 -2.95 5.21 0.13
N THR A 42 -1.71 5.61 0.42
CA THR A 42 -0.53 4.96 -0.15
C THR A 42 -0.90 3.58 -0.65
N THR A 43 -0.82 3.42 -1.96
CA THR A 43 -0.83 2.17 -2.70
C THR A 43 -0.37 1.03 -1.80
N GLY A 44 -1.33 0.17 -1.46
CA GLY A 44 -1.16 -0.87 -0.47
C GLY A 44 0.04 -1.75 -0.80
N VAL A 45 0.96 -1.86 0.15
CA VAL A 45 1.54 -3.17 0.32
C VAL A 45 0.39 -4.00 0.87
N ALA A 46 -0.21 -4.80 0.00
CA ALA A 46 -1.29 -5.68 0.38
C ALA A 46 -0.69 -6.69 1.37
N TYR A 47 -0.81 -6.40 2.66
CA TYR A 47 -0.54 -7.34 3.74
C TYR A 47 -1.61 -8.44 3.66
N THR A 48 -1.47 -9.33 2.67
CA THR A 48 -2.40 -10.42 2.38
C THR A 48 -2.13 -11.63 3.27
N ASN A 49 -0.90 -11.76 3.77
CA ASN A 49 -0.44 -12.96 4.46
C ASN A 49 -0.75 -12.87 5.94
N ALA A 50 -2.00 -13.15 6.29
CA ALA A 50 -2.45 -13.20 7.68
C ALA A 50 -1.95 -14.47 8.38
N CYS A 51 -1.54 -14.32 9.65
CA CYS A 51 -1.17 -15.44 10.48
C CYS A 51 -2.39 -16.30 10.85
N THR A 52 -2.28 -17.61 10.65
CA THR A 52 -3.36 -18.57 10.96
C THR A 52 -3.39 -18.99 12.43
N PHE A 53 -2.42 -18.55 13.24
CA PHE A 53 -2.33 -18.92 14.65
C PHE A 53 -3.43 -18.25 15.48
N ARG A 54 -4.07 -19.02 16.38
CA ARG A 54 -5.17 -18.52 17.22
C ARG A 54 -4.68 -17.36 18.11
N GLY A 55 -5.31 -16.20 17.96
CA GLY A 55 -4.94 -14.98 18.69
C GLY A 55 -3.85 -14.13 18.03
N CYS A 56 -3.38 -14.48 16.83
CA CYS A 56 -2.45 -13.66 16.07
C CYS A 56 -3.13 -12.95 14.89
N GLY A 57 -3.36 -11.64 15.00
CA GLY A 57 -3.88 -10.81 13.91
C GLY A 57 -2.81 -10.18 13.01
N LYS A 58 -1.56 -10.66 13.08
CA LYS A 58 -0.45 -10.09 12.29
C LYS A 58 -0.58 -10.48 10.83
N LYS A 59 -0.30 -9.52 9.96
CA LYS A 59 -0.27 -9.70 8.51
C LYS A 59 1.11 -9.32 8.04
N GLU A 60 1.72 -10.19 7.25
CA GLU A 60 3.06 -9.97 6.70
C GLU A 60 3.00 -9.63 5.22
N LEU A 61 4.09 -9.03 4.74
CA LEU A 61 4.28 -8.70 3.33
C LEU A 61 4.60 -9.92 2.48
N VAL A 62 5.28 -10.89 3.08
CA VAL A 62 5.73 -12.12 2.41
C VAL A 62 4.93 -13.31 2.94
N PRO A 63 4.45 -14.22 2.08
CA PRO A 63 3.84 -15.47 2.52
C PRO A 63 4.88 -16.35 3.21
N ILE A 64 4.63 -16.73 4.46
CA ILE A 64 5.44 -17.69 5.19
C ILE A 64 4.58 -18.93 5.41
N HIS A 65 4.82 -19.97 4.62
CA HIS A 65 4.11 -21.25 4.73
C HIS A 65 4.91 -22.25 5.56
N CYS A 66 4.24 -22.95 6.47
CA CYS A 66 4.84 -24.08 7.17
C CYS A 66 4.89 -25.30 6.25
N ALA A 67 6.05 -25.95 6.12
CA ALA A 67 6.21 -27.13 5.26
C ALA A 67 5.41 -28.35 5.72
N ARG A 68 5.02 -28.42 7.00
CA ARG A 68 4.31 -29.57 7.57
C ARG A 68 2.78 -29.43 7.51
N CYS A 69 2.23 -28.29 7.95
CA CYS A 69 0.79 -28.06 7.95
C CYS A 69 0.28 -27.19 6.79
N ASN A 70 1.17 -26.64 5.97
CA ASN A 70 0.88 -25.83 4.79
C ASN A 70 0.00 -24.58 5.07
N ARG A 71 0.06 -24.05 6.29
CA ARG A 71 -0.65 -22.83 6.72
C ARG A 71 0.27 -21.62 6.72
N THR A 72 -0.31 -20.43 6.57
CA THR A 72 0.40 -19.15 6.55
C THR A 72 0.56 -18.60 7.97
N PHE A 73 1.78 -18.18 8.31
CA PHE A 73 2.12 -17.61 9.61
C PHE A 73 2.91 -16.30 9.48
N CYS A 74 3.08 -15.58 10.59
CA CYS A 74 3.94 -14.39 10.63
C CYS A 74 5.38 -14.77 11.00
N ILE A 75 6.33 -13.83 10.93
CA ILE A 75 7.76 -14.07 11.22
C ILE A 75 7.98 -14.68 12.62
N ARG A 76 7.12 -14.34 13.59
CA ARG A 76 7.15 -14.93 14.94
C ARG A 76 6.70 -16.39 14.91
N HIS A 77 5.52 -16.65 14.36
CA HIS A 77 4.89 -17.98 14.29
C HIS A 77 5.37 -18.86 13.13
N ARG A 78 6.51 -18.55 12.50
CA ARG A 78 7.02 -19.31 11.35
C ARG A 78 7.53 -20.71 11.73
N LEU A 79 7.95 -20.89 12.97
CA LEU A 79 8.47 -22.15 13.48
C LEU A 79 7.34 -23.06 13.97
N GLU A 80 7.51 -24.36 13.74
CA GLU A 80 6.52 -25.39 14.10
C GLU A 80 6.15 -25.37 15.60
N ALA A 81 7.13 -25.09 16.47
CA ALA A 81 6.91 -24.98 17.90
C ALA A 81 6.09 -23.75 18.30
N ASP A 82 6.19 -22.65 17.56
CA ASP A 82 5.55 -21.37 17.89
C ASP A 82 4.08 -21.35 17.48
N HIS A 83 3.73 -22.02 16.37
CA HIS A 83 2.33 -22.13 15.94
C HIS A 83 1.62 -23.43 16.35
N LYS A 84 2.27 -24.29 17.16
CA LYS A 84 1.76 -25.61 17.54
C LYS A 84 1.26 -26.39 16.31
N CYS A 85 2.19 -26.62 15.38
CA CYS A 85 1.92 -27.23 14.09
C CYS A 85 1.04 -28.47 14.14
#